data_AF-A0A7X9FX00-F1
#
_entry.id   AF-A0A7X9FX00-F1
#
_cell.length_a   1.000
_cell.length_b   1.000
_cell.length_c   1.000
_cell.angle_alpha   90.00
_cell.angle_beta   90.00
_cell.angle_gamma   90.00
#
_symmetry.space_group_name_H-M   'P 1'
#
loop_
_entity.id
_entity.type
_entity.pdbx_description
1 polymer ?
#
loop_
_entity_poly.entity_id
_entity_poly.type
_entity_poly.pdbx_seq_one_letter_code
_entity_poly.pdbx_strand_id
1 'polypeptide(L)'
;IGSFVPAEAARIGVVDRIFTRVGATDYLTAGQSTFMVEMVETANILNSATGRSLLLLDEVGRGTSTFDGLSLAWAIAEYLHQVETVRPKTLFATHYHELTELASTFPRIKNYHVAVKESQDTVIFLRKISPGPSDRSYGLQVAKLAGLPPEVIRRAREILFNLEKLEIDEQGKPRLAYHQVNNYQPAQLWLFDQDREIARLKEIKEKLLQLEPDRLTPLQALELLAGLKEELMTSSPSYKSSDSSSKSRSSSSKSSS
;
A
#
# COMPACT_ATOMS: atom_id res chain seq x y z
N ILE A 1 -36.05 16.38 13.53
CA ILE A 1 -35.52 16.79 14.86
C ILE A 1 -35.21 18.28 14.97
N GLY A 2 -34.84 19.04 13.92
CA GLY A 2 -34.90 20.52 13.92
C GLY A 2 -34.09 21.29 14.98
N SER A 3 -33.24 20.60 15.75
CA SER A 3 -32.44 21.15 16.85
C SER A 3 -31.17 21.82 16.35
N PHE A 4 -30.54 22.63 17.21
CA PHE A 4 -29.17 23.07 17.00
C PHE A 4 -28.20 21.89 16.93
N VAL A 5 -27.11 22.08 16.18
CA VAL A 5 -26.04 21.10 16.00
C VAL A 5 -24.74 21.62 16.65
N PRO A 6 -23.89 20.74 17.20
CA PRO A 6 -22.65 21.15 17.86
C PRO A 6 -21.56 21.49 16.84
N ALA A 7 -21.67 22.65 16.21
CA ALA A 7 -20.70 23.17 15.24
C ALA A 7 -20.70 24.70 15.26
N GLU A 8 -19.57 25.32 14.90
CA GLU A 8 -19.51 26.76 14.67
C GLU A 8 -20.43 27.19 13.51
N ALA A 9 -20.48 26.38 12.44
CA ALA A 9 -21.43 26.51 11.34
C ALA A 9 -21.67 25.13 10.69
N ALA A 10 -22.88 24.90 10.16
CA ALA A 10 -23.20 23.65 9.46
C ALA A 10 -24.17 23.86 8.30
N ARG A 11 -23.87 23.25 7.15
CA ARG A 11 -24.80 23.09 6.02
C ARG A 11 -25.08 21.61 5.81
N ILE A 12 -26.27 21.17 6.19
CA ILE A 12 -26.65 19.76 6.20
C ILE A 12 -27.74 19.52 5.15
N GLY A 13 -27.50 18.59 4.23
CA GLY A 13 -28.49 18.15 3.25
C GLY A 13 -29.49 17.17 3.86
N VAL A 14 -30.70 17.08 3.29
CA VAL A 14 -31.71 16.11 3.72
C VAL A 14 -31.43 14.75 3.09
N VAL A 15 -31.11 13.77 3.94
CA VAL A 15 -30.92 12.37 3.57
C VAL A 15 -32.21 11.58 3.78
N ASP A 16 -32.41 10.52 3.01
CA ASP A 16 -33.56 9.63 3.17
C ASP A 16 -33.35 8.61 4.30
N ARG A 17 -32.11 8.11 4.44
CA ARG A 17 -31.70 7.11 5.42
C ARG A 17 -30.25 7.32 5.85
N ILE A 18 -29.96 6.96 7.08
CA ILE A 18 -28.60 6.87 7.62
C ILE A 18 -28.32 5.39 7.89
N PHE A 19 -27.27 4.86 7.25
CA PHE A 19 -26.80 3.50 7.44
C PHE A 19 -25.48 3.55 8.20
N THR A 20 -25.36 2.67 9.20
CA THR A 20 -24.16 2.55 10.00
C THR A 20 -23.74 1.11 10.07
N ARG A 21 -22.53 0.83 9.62
CA ARG A 21 -21.79 -0.37 9.99
C ARG A 21 -20.63 0.08 10.85
N VAL A 22 -20.88 0.19 12.15
CA VAL A 22 -19.89 0.58 13.15
C VAL A 22 -19.79 -0.57 14.13
N GLY A 23 -18.57 -1.07 14.36
CA GLY A 23 -18.32 -2.18 15.26
C GLY A 23 -18.68 -1.81 16.69
N ALA A 24 -19.93 -2.03 17.09
CA ALA A 24 -20.39 -1.81 18.46
C ALA A 24 -21.06 -3.09 18.98
N THR A 25 -20.35 -3.73 19.92
CA THR A 25 -20.74 -4.88 20.74
C THR A 25 -21.04 -6.16 19.96
N ASP A 26 -20.19 -7.16 20.21
CA ASP A 26 -20.34 -8.51 19.71
C ASP A 26 -21.75 -9.03 19.97
N TYR A 27 -22.52 -9.27 18.90
CA TYR A 27 -23.65 -10.18 18.95
C TYR A 27 -23.10 -11.61 19.06
N LEU A 28 -22.54 -11.93 20.24
CA LEU A 28 -22.06 -13.28 20.60
C LEU A 28 -23.22 -14.29 20.74
N THR A 29 -24.47 -13.83 20.64
CA THR A 29 -25.67 -14.64 20.86
C THR A 29 -26.40 -14.93 19.55
N ALA A 30 -25.97 -15.96 18.83
CA ALA A 30 -26.81 -16.74 17.88
C ALA A 30 -26.08 -17.95 17.21
N GLY A 31 -24.78 -18.16 17.42
CA GLY A 31 -24.03 -19.22 16.70
C GLY A 31 -23.69 -18.88 15.25
N GLN A 32 -23.80 -17.60 14.86
CA GLN A 32 -23.33 -17.11 13.56
C GLN A 32 -21.93 -16.48 13.70
N SER A 33 -21.10 -16.64 12.65
CA SER A 33 -19.80 -15.98 12.57
C SER A 33 -19.97 -14.45 12.59
N THR A 34 -19.13 -13.74 13.34
CA THR A 34 -19.10 -12.27 13.36
C THR A 34 -18.95 -11.68 11.95
N PHE A 35 -18.18 -12.36 11.10
CA PHE A 35 -18.04 -11.99 9.70
C PHE A 35 -19.33 -12.17 8.90
N MET A 36 -20.11 -13.22 9.15
CA MET A 36 -21.40 -13.40 8.48
C MET A 36 -22.39 -12.29 8.85
N VAL A 37 -22.45 -11.92 10.13
CA VAL A 37 -23.29 -10.81 10.61
C VAL A 37 -22.88 -9.50 9.92
N GLU A 38 -21.57 -9.23 9.85
CA GLU A 38 -21.03 -8.09 9.13
C GLU A 38 -21.42 -8.08 7.64
N MET A 39 -21.36 -9.23 6.96
CA MET A 39 -21.74 -9.34 5.56
C MET A 39 -23.24 -9.18 5.34
N VAL A 40 -24.09 -9.69 6.24
CA VAL A 40 -25.55 -9.48 6.19
C VAL A 40 -25.90 -8.01 6.39
N GLU A 41 -25.26 -7.33 7.35
CA GLU A 41 -25.44 -5.89 7.56
C GLU A 41 -25.00 -5.10 6.33
N THR A 42 -23.82 -5.41 5.78
CA THR A 42 -23.30 -4.78 4.58
C THR A 42 -24.23 -5.01 3.38
N ALA A 43 -24.72 -6.23 3.18
CA ALA A 43 -25.67 -6.54 2.12
C ALA A 43 -26.98 -5.75 2.29
N ASN A 44 -27.52 -5.64 3.51
CA ASN A 44 -28.71 -4.84 3.78
C ASN A 44 -28.51 -3.37 3.45
N ILE A 45 -27.35 -2.81 3.78
CA ILE A 45 -26.98 -1.43 3.43
C ILE A 45 -26.95 -1.27 1.90
N LEU A 46 -26.20 -2.12 1.20
CA LEU A 46 -26.04 -2.01 -0.26
C LEU A 46 -27.36 -2.19 -1.02
N ASN A 47 -28.22 -3.10 -0.57
CA ASN A 47 -29.52 -3.36 -1.21
C ASN A 47 -30.57 -2.27 -0.92
N SER A 48 -30.38 -1.47 0.14
CA SER A 48 -31.39 -0.48 0.59
C SER A 48 -30.94 0.97 0.39
N ALA A 49 -29.66 1.21 0.17
CA ALA A 49 -29.10 2.54 -0.01
C ALA A 49 -29.57 3.17 -1.32
N THR A 50 -29.80 4.48 -1.28
CA THR A 50 -30.11 5.29 -2.46
C THR A 50 -29.05 6.37 -2.63
N GLY A 51 -29.06 7.07 -3.76
CA GLY A 51 -28.22 8.27 -3.94
C GLY A 51 -28.46 9.40 -2.91
N ARG A 52 -29.51 9.32 -2.08
CA ARG A 52 -29.80 10.30 -1.02
C ARG A 52 -29.40 9.80 0.38
N SER A 53 -28.85 8.60 0.50
CA SER A 53 -28.49 8.03 1.79
C SER A 53 -27.13 8.54 2.29
N LEU A 54 -26.93 8.45 3.60
CA LEU A 54 -25.64 8.64 4.27
C LEU A 54 -25.17 7.29 4.80
N LEU A 55 -23.98 6.84 4.38
CA LEU A 55 -23.37 5.59 4.84
C LEU A 55 -22.15 5.90 5.71
N LEU A 56 -22.09 5.27 6.88
CA LEU A 56 -20.94 5.27 7.78
C LEU A 56 -20.46 3.82 7.90
N LEU A 57 -19.36 3.49 7.23
CA LEU A 57 -18.77 2.15 7.20
C LEU A 57 -17.45 2.18 7.97
N ASP A 58 -17.28 1.25 8.90
CA ASP A 58 -16.12 1.13 9.78
C ASP A 58 -15.57 -0.28 9.73
N GLU A 59 -14.33 -0.42 9.25
CA GLU A 59 -13.54 -1.65 9.23
C GLU A 59 -14.23 -2.86 8.58
N VAL A 60 -14.98 -2.62 7.49
CA VAL A 60 -15.57 -3.69 6.67
C VAL A 60 -14.45 -4.56 6.07
N GLY A 61 -14.59 -5.87 6.19
CA GLY A 61 -13.65 -6.90 5.73
C GLY A 61 -12.75 -7.47 6.82
N ARG A 62 -12.77 -6.94 8.06
CA ARG A 62 -11.79 -7.32 9.10
C ARG A 62 -11.98 -8.73 9.67
N GLY A 63 -13.19 -9.29 9.60
CA GLY A 63 -13.53 -10.60 10.18
C GLY A 63 -13.07 -11.82 9.37
N THR A 64 -12.31 -11.64 8.28
CA THR A 64 -11.87 -12.71 7.37
C THR A 64 -10.37 -12.61 7.04
N SER A 65 -9.87 -13.40 6.08
CA SER A 65 -8.51 -13.30 5.59
C SER A 65 -8.20 -11.88 5.08
N THR A 66 -6.96 -11.41 5.25
CA THR A 66 -6.58 -10.04 4.87
C THR A 66 -6.91 -9.74 3.41
N PHE A 67 -6.64 -10.68 2.50
CA PHE A 67 -6.91 -10.49 1.07
C PHE A 67 -8.39 -10.55 0.72
N ASP A 68 -9.16 -11.44 1.34
CA ASP A 68 -10.62 -11.48 1.12
C ASP A 68 -11.27 -10.20 1.63
N GLY A 69 -10.87 -9.75 2.82
CA GLY A 69 -11.36 -8.53 3.45
C GLY A 69 -11.05 -7.28 2.62
N LEU A 70 -9.79 -7.16 2.17
CA LEU A 70 -9.35 -6.09 1.28
C LEU A 70 -10.15 -6.10 -0.04
N SER A 71 -10.27 -7.27 -0.67
CA SER A 71 -10.98 -7.42 -1.96
C SER A 71 -12.45 -7.03 -1.86
N LEU A 72 -13.12 -7.44 -0.78
CA LEU A 72 -14.50 -7.06 -0.51
C LEU A 72 -14.64 -5.57 -0.23
N ALA A 73 -13.81 -5.01 0.64
CA ALA A 73 -13.84 -3.58 0.96
C ALA A 73 -13.62 -2.71 -0.29
N TRP A 74 -12.68 -3.11 -1.15
CA TRP A 74 -12.40 -2.48 -2.43
C TRP A 74 -13.62 -2.54 -3.35
N ALA A 75 -14.16 -3.74 -3.60
CA ALA A 75 -15.31 -3.92 -4.48
C ALA A 75 -16.57 -3.15 -3.98
N ILE A 76 -16.76 -3.08 -2.66
CA ILE A 76 -17.84 -2.30 -2.05
C ILE A 76 -17.65 -0.80 -2.31
N ALA A 77 -16.44 -0.28 -2.12
CA ALA A 77 -16.13 1.13 -2.38
C ALA A 77 -16.33 1.47 -3.87
N GLU A 78 -15.90 0.59 -4.77
CA GLU A 78 -16.13 0.73 -6.21
C GLU A 78 -17.62 0.71 -6.56
N TYR A 79 -18.39 -0.24 -6.02
CA TYR A 79 -19.83 -0.35 -6.23
C TYR A 79 -20.56 0.94 -5.85
N LEU A 80 -20.31 1.44 -4.62
CA LEU A 80 -20.89 2.69 -4.11
C LEU A 80 -20.45 3.92 -4.93
N HIS A 81 -19.28 3.85 -5.56
CA HIS A 81 -18.81 4.89 -6.45
C HIS A 81 -19.43 4.79 -7.85
N GLN A 82 -19.54 3.62 -8.47
CA GLN A 82 -19.88 3.53 -9.88
C GLN A 82 -21.39 3.56 -10.13
N VAL A 83 -22.16 2.81 -9.34
CA VAL A 83 -23.58 2.53 -9.60
C VAL A 83 -24.41 3.80 -9.49
N GLU A 84 -24.99 4.26 -10.60
CA GLU A 84 -25.68 5.56 -10.66
C GLU A 84 -26.87 5.69 -9.73
N THR A 85 -27.62 4.61 -9.57
CA THR A 85 -28.79 4.55 -8.69
C THR A 85 -28.41 4.57 -7.21
N VAL A 86 -27.18 4.18 -6.88
CA VAL A 86 -26.66 4.00 -5.53
C VAL A 86 -25.34 4.79 -5.40
N ARG A 87 -25.45 6.13 -5.39
CA ARG A 87 -24.32 7.06 -5.18
C ARG A 87 -24.46 7.85 -3.86
N PRO A 88 -24.54 7.19 -2.70
CA PRO A 88 -24.72 7.87 -1.43
C PRO A 88 -23.50 8.70 -1.02
N LYS A 89 -23.68 9.55 -0.01
CA LYS A 89 -22.53 10.10 0.72
C LYS A 89 -22.01 9.02 1.65
N THR A 90 -20.75 8.64 1.49
CA THR A 90 -20.13 7.56 2.28
C THR A 90 -18.91 8.06 3.03
N LEU A 91 -18.84 7.75 4.32
CA LEU A 91 -17.61 7.76 5.10
C LEU A 91 -17.18 6.32 5.30
N PHE A 92 -15.97 5.99 4.86
CA PHE A 92 -15.40 4.65 4.95
C PHE A 92 -14.12 4.74 5.78
N ALA A 93 -14.18 4.28 7.03
CA ALA A 93 -13.02 4.12 7.90
C ALA A 93 -12.44 2.71 7.72
N THR A 94 -11.13 2.63 7.51
CA THR A 94 -10.45 1.36 7.22
C THR A 94 -8.99 1.40 7.65
N HIS A 95 -8.46 0.22 8.01
CA HIS A 95 -7.03 -0.03 8.19
C HIS A 95 -6.32 -0.45 6.89
N TYR A 96 -7.04 -0.73 5.80
CA TYR A 96 -6.46 -1.11 4.51
C TYR A 96 -5.84 0.12 3.84
N HIS A 97 -4.51 0.17 3.78
CA HIS A 97 -3.79 1.28 3.16
C HIS A 97 -3.96 1.28 1.64
N GLU A 98 -4.10 0.09 1.06
CA GLU A 98 -4.30 -0.16 -0.36
C GLU A 98 -5.56 0.54 -0.89
N LEU A 99 -6.62 0.63 -0.08
CA LEU A 99 -7.86 1.35 -0.46
C LEU A 99 -7.62 2.83 -0.74
N THR A 100 -6.53 3.42 -0.25
CA THR A 100 -6.22 4.83 -0.52
C THR A 100 -5.91 5.09 -2.00
N GLU A 101 -5.47 4.07 -2.75
CA GLU A 101 -5.18 4.17 -4.18
C GLU A 101 -6.44 4.45 -5.00
N LEU A 102 -7.63 4.08 -4.49
CA LEU A 102 -8.92 4.36 -5.14
C LEU A 102 -9.11 5.85 -5.44
N ALA A 103 -8.57 6.75 -4.62
CA ALA A 103 -8.68 8.19 -4.85
C ALA A 103 -7.93 8.66 -6.12
N SER A 104 -6.99 7.88 -6.64
CA SER A 104 -6.27 8.20 -7.88
C SER A 104 -7.10 7.91 -9.14
N THR A 105 -7.95 6.87 -9.09
CA THR A 105 -8.75 6.40 -10.22
C THR A 105 -10.19 6.91 -10.17
N PHE A 106 -10.73 7.07 -8.96
CA PHE A 106 -12.14 7.43 -8.74
C PHE A 106 -12.27 8.88 -8.26
N PRO A 107 -12.68 9.83 -9.13
CA PRO A 107 -12.59 11.26 -8.86
C PRO A 107 -13.46 11.78 -7.70
N ARG A 108 -14.42 10.97 -7.22
CA ARG A 108 -15.27 11.32 -6.06
C ARG A 108 -14.77 10.75 -4.75
N ILE A 109 -13.79 9.85 -4.80
CA ILE A 109 -13.14 9.32 -3.61
C ILE A 109 -12.06 10.31 -3.17
N LYS A 110 -12.04 10.62 -1.87
CA LYS A 110 -11.08 11.55 -1.28
C LYS A 110 -10.53 10.93 -0.01
N ASN A 111 -9.21 10.87 0.08
CA ASN A 111 -8.54 10.37 1.27
C ASN A 111 -8.50 11.43 2.36
N TYR A 112 -8.76 10.98 3.58
CA TYR A 112 -8.56 11.73 4.81
C TYR A 112 -7.97 10.79 5.86
N HIS A 113 -7.17 11.34 6.76
CA HIS A 113 -6.58 10.60 7.88
C HIS A 113 -6.67 11.42 9.18
N VAL A 114 -6.52 10.74 10.31
CA VAL A 114 -6.36 11.40 11.61
C VAL A 114 -4.92 11.84 11.74
N ALA A 115 -4.69 13.14 11.90
CA ALA A 115 -3.37 13.73 11.99
C ALA A 115 -2.60 13.25 13.23
N VAL A 116 -1.34 12.94 13.00
CA VAL A 116 -0.41 12.40 13.97
C VAL A 116 0.81 13.31 14.04
N LYS A 117 1.31 13.57 15.25
CA LYS A 117 2.58 14.28 15.47
C LYS A 117 3.60 13.31 16.06
N GLU A 118 4.69 13.07 15.35
CA GLU A 118 5.86 12.34 15.85
C GLU A 118 6.75 13.28 16.67
N SER A 119 7.20 12.84 17.84
CA SER A 119 8.15 13.57 18.68
C SER A 119 9.14 12.60 19.31
N GLN A 120 10.39 12.64 18.82
CA GLN A 120 11.53 11.80 19.20
C GLN A 120 11.27 10.29 19.09
N ASP A 121 10.39 9.77 19.95
CA ASP A 121 10.09 8.34 20.11
C ASP A 121 8.64 8.09 20.60
N THR A 122 7.80 9.12 20.49
CA THR A 122 6.40 9.12 20.91
C THR A 122 5.51 9.67 19.81
N VAL A 123 4.29 9.16 19.78
CA VAL A 123 3.26 9.53 18.81
C VAL A 123 2.15 10.26 19.56
N ILE A 124 1.76 11.44 19.08
CA ILE A 124 0.67 12.23 19.65
C ILE A 124 -0.47 12.28 18.62
N PHE A 125 -1.63 11.72 18.99
CA PHE A 125 -2.84 11.78 18.17
C PHE A 125 -3.51 13.14 18.33
N LEU A 126 -3.52 13.94 17.26
CA LEU A 126 -4.04 15.31 17.30
C LEU A 126 -5.57 15.40 17.25
N ARG A 127 -6.27 14.26 17.10
CA ARG A 127 -7.74 14.16 16.91
C ARG A 127 -8.27 15.09 15.81
N LYS A 128 -7.41 15.43 14.84
CA LYS A 128 -7.71 16.34 13.74
C LYS A 128 -7.75 15.55 12.45
N ILE A 129 -8.84 15.63 11.69
CA ILE A 129 -8.92 15.03 10.36
C ILE A 129 -8.21 15.96 9.37
N SER A 130 -7.31 15.39 8.55
CA SER A 130 -6.56 16.11 7.51
C SER A 130 -6.70 15.41 6.16
N PRO A 131 -6.70 16.16 5.04
CA PRO A 131 -6.77 15.56 3.71
C PRO A 131 -5.50 14.79 3.37
N GLY A 132 -5.63 13.80 2.49
CA GLY A 132 -4.56 12.91 2.05
C GLY A 132 -4.61 11.53 2.71
N PRO A 133 -3.91 10.54 2.14
CA PRO A 133 -3.77 9.22 2.74
C PRO A 133 -2.98 9.29 4.06
N SER A 134 -3.01 8.23 4.85
CA SER A 134 -2.08 8.08 5.98
C SER A 134 -0.73 7.58 5.47
N ASP A 135 0.37 8.19 5.86
CA ASP A 135 1.70 7.82 5.36
C ASP A 135 2.29 6.57 6.03
N ARG A 136 1.76 6.16 7.19
CA ARG A 136 2.33 5.09 8.05
C ARG A 136 1.28 4.37 8.89
N SER A 137 1.60 3.13 9.29
CA SER A 137 0.93 2.41 10.36
C SER A 137 1.64 2.67 11.70
N TYR A 138 0.87 2.98 12.74
CA TYR A 138 1.39 3.33 14.07
C TYR A 138 1.14 2.24 15.12
N GLY A 139 0.92 0.99 14.69
CA GLY A 139 0.52 -0.11 15.58
C GLY A 139 1.48 -0.34 16.75
N LEU A 140 2.79 -0.37 16.51
CA LEU A 140 3.80 -0.57 17.56
C LEU A 140 3.89 0.64 18.50
N GLN A 141 3.67 1.85 17.99
CA GLN A 141 3.68 3.08 18.77
C GLN A 141 2.43 3.18 19.66
N VAL A 142 1.26 2.78 19.16
CA VAL A 142 0.03 2.63 19.95
C VAL A 142 0.24 1.60 21.06
N ALA A 143 0.85 0.45 20.75
CA ALA A 143 1.16 -0.57 21.75
C ALA A 143 2.10 -0.04 22.86
N LYS A 144 3.12 0.75 22.49
CA LYS A 144 4.02 1.42 23.46
C LYS A 144 3.23 2.40 24.35
N LEU A 145 2.31 3.19 23.78
CA LEU A 145 1.46 4.11 24.54
C LEU A 145 0.47 3.38 25.46
N ALA A 146 0.00 2.20 25.05
CA ALA A 146 -0.86 1.33 25.87
C ALA A 146 -0.11 0.67 27.04
N GLY A 147 1.21 0.84 27.14
CA GLY A 147 2.02 0.31 28.23
C GLY A 147 2.45 -1.14 28.05
N LEU A 148 2.49 -1.65 26.81
CA LEU A 148 3.05 -2.99 26.57
C LEU A 148 4.54 -3.03 26.96
N PRO A 149 5.04 -4.16 27.49
CA PRO A 149 6.43 -4.26 27.93
C PRO A 149 7.43 -3.96 26.81
N PRO A 150 8.53 -3.23 27.09
CA PRO A 150 9.52 -2.87 26.07
C PRO A 150 10.10 -4.08 25.31
N GLU A 151 10.28 -5.22 25.97
CA GLU A 151 10.74 -6.45 25.32
C GLU A 151 9.76 -6.97 24.26
N VAL A 152 8.44 -6.83 24.48
CA VAL A 152 7.40 -7.21 23.52
C VAL A 152 7.45 -6.28 22.31
N ILE A 153 7.56 -4.96 22.54
CA ILE A 153 7.66 -3.97 21.46
C ILE A 153 8.92 -4.19 20.63
N ARG A 154 10.06 -4.46 21.27
CA ARG A 154 11.33 -4.76 20.58
C ARG A 154 11.17 -6.01 19.71
N ARG A 155 10.60 -7.08 20.25
CA ARG A 155 10.39 -8.33 19.51
C ARG A 155 9.42 -8.14 18.35
N ALA A 156 8.32 -7.42 18.56
CA ALA A 156 7.35 -7.14 17.51
C ALA A 156 7.96 -6.31 16.37
N ARG A 157 8.87 -5.37 16.69
CA ARG A 157 9.63 -4.61 15.68
C ARG A 157 10.54 -5.50 14.83
N GLU A 158 11.25 -6.44 15.45
CA GLU A 158 12.07 -7.42 14.72
C GLU A 158 11.23 -8.30 13.80
N ILE A 159 10.07 -8.76 14.27
CA ILE A 159 9.15 -9.58 13.48
C ILE A 159 8.60 -8.77 12.30
N LEU A 160 8.14 -7.54 12.53
CA LEU A 160 7.62 -6.65 11.48
C LEU A 160 8.68 -6.42 10.38
N PHE A 161 9.91 -6.11 10.77
CA PHE A 161 11.01 -5.92 9.83
C PHE A 161 11.27 -7.15 8.95
N ASN A 162 11.14 -8.35 9.52
CA ASN A 162 11.30 -9.59 8.77
C ASN A 162 10.11 -9.86 7.84
N LEU A 163 8.88 -9.57 8.27
CA LEU A 163 7.68 -9.72 7.44
C LEU A 163 7.70 -8.77 6.24
N GLU A 164 8.02 -7.49 6.47
CA GLU A 164 8.19 -6.50 5.40
C GLU A 164 9.28 -6.94 4.41
N LYS A 165 10.39 -7.53 4.88
CA LYS A 165 11.42 -8.09 4.02
C LYS A 165 10.99 -9.34 3.25
N LEU A 166 10.12 -10.18 3.81
CA LEU A 166 9.60 -11.36 3.13
C LEU A 166 8.54 -11.01 2.08
N GLU A 167 7.84 -9.89 2.30
CA GLU A 167 6.93 -9.26 1.36
C GLU A 167 7.65 -8.50 0.26
N ILE A 168 8.95 -8.24 0.37
CA ILE A 168 9.77 -7.65 -0.68
C ILE A 168 10.58 -8.77 -1.34
N ASP A 169 10.43 -8.98 -2.65
CA ASP A 169 11.22 -10.00 -3.36
C ASP A 169 12.71 -9.60 -3.43
N GLU A 170 13.63 -10.50 -3.83
CA GLU A 170 15.09 -10.21 -3.92
C GLU A 170 15.45 -9.02 -4.83
N GLN A 171 14.46 -8.51 -5.59
CA GLN A 171 14.56 -7.33 -6.46
C GLN A 171 13.95 -6.04 -5.87
N GLY A 172 13.57 -6.02 -4.58
CA GLY A 172 13.10 -4.81 -3.91
C GLY A 172 11.64 -4.42 -4.21
N LYS A 173 10.85 -5.32 -4.82
CA LYS A 173 9.43 -5.08 -5.16
C LYS A 173 8.49 -5.74 -4.15
N PRO A 174 7.38 -5.08 -3.74
CA PRO A 174 6.38 -5.70 -2.89
C PRO A 174 5.68 -6.85 -3.64
N ARG A 175 5.84 -8.08 -3.15
CA ARG A 175 5.18 -9.32 -3.61
C ARG A 175 3.65 -9.22 -3.58
N LEU A 176 3.11 -8.33 -2.76
CA LEU A 176 1.68 -8.10 -2.59
C LEU A 176 0.99 -7.39 -3.78
N ALA A 177 1.74 -6.85 -4.74
CA ALA A 177 1.17 -6.09 -5.87
C ALA A 177 0.77 -6.94 -7.10
N TYR A 178 0.93 -8.27 -7.08
CA TYR A 178 0.75 -9.09 -8.27
C TYR A 178 -0.04 -10.37 -8.02
N HIS A 179 -1.32 -10.27 -7.63
CA HIS A 179 -2.25 -11.38 -7.86
C HIS A 179 -3.56 -10.86 -8.46
N GLN A 180 -3.53 -10.82 -9.80
CA GLN A 180 -4.63 -10.91 -10.78
C GLN A 180 -6.02 -10.39 -10.37
N VAL A 181 -6.34 -9.17 -10.83
CA VAL A 181 -7.71 -8.83 -11.23
C VAL A 181 -7.70 -8.62 -12.74
N ASN A 182 -8.24 -9.63 -13.45
CA ASN A 182 -8.50 -9.52 -14.87
C ASN A 182 -9.62 -8.50 -15.12
N ASN A 183 -9.41 -7.69 -16.16
CA ASN A 183 -10.35 -6.81 -16.84
C ASN A 183 -10.91 -5.63 -16.04
N TYR A 184 -10.13 -4.55 -15.91
CA TYR A 184 -10.54 -3.17 -16.23
C TYR A 184 -9.30 -2.30 -16.47
N GLN A 185 -9.18 -1.69 -17.64
CA GLN A 185 -8.30 -0.55 -17.91
C GLN A 185 -9.13 0.73 -17.70
N PRO A 186 -8.63 1.76 -17.00
CA PRO A 186 -7.50 2.53 -17.53
C PRO A 186 -6.57 3.19 -16.48
N ALA A 187 -5.26 2.95 -16.60
CA ALA A 187 -4.18 3.92 -16.33
C ALA A 187 -2.82 3.31 -16.76
N GLN A 188 -2.67 3.03 -18.05
CA GLN A 188 -1.43 2.54 -18.69
C GLN A 188 -0.37 3.65 -18.79
N LEU A 189 0.06 4.25 -17.68
CA LEU A 189 1.22 5.16 -17.67
C LEU A 189 2.41 4.58 -16.92
N TRP A 190 2.19 3.58 -16.06
CA TRP A 190 3.26 2.88 -15.32
C TRP A 190 3.69 1.55 -15.94
N LEU A 191 3.00 1.09 -17.00
CA LEU A 191 3.16 -0.24 -17.59
C LEU A 191 4.29 -0.30 -18.64
N PHE A 192 4.61 0.80 -19.32
CA PHE A 192 5.48 0.73 -20.51
C PHE A 192 6.97 0.60 -20.23
N ASP A 193 7.48 1.12 -19.11
CA ASP A 193 8.89 0.91 -18.72
C ASP A 193 9.11 -0.46 -18.07
N GLN A 194 8.15 -0.92 -17.26
CA GLN A 194 8.26 -2.22 -16.57
C GLN A 194 8.10 -3.40 -17.52
N ASP A 195 7.22 -3.32 -18.53
CA ASP A 195 7.03 -4.41 -19.50
C ASP A 195 8.27 -4.62 -20.39
N ARG A 196 9.00 -3.56 -20.74
CA ARG A 196 10.25 -3.66 -21.52
C ARG A 196 11.35 -4.32 -20.72
N GLU A 197 11.47 -3.97 -19.45
CA GLU A 197 12.48 -4.56 -18.57
C GLU A 197 12.17 -6.03 -18.25
N ILE A 198 10.89 -6.35 -18.01
CA ILE A 198 10.43 -7.74 -17.80
C ILE A 198 10.65 -8.59 -19.05
N ALA A 199 10.33 -8.09 -20.25
CA ALA A 199 10.55 -8.81 -21.50
C ALA A 199 12.04 -9.10 -21.74
N ARG A 200 12.91 -8.13 -21.44
CA ARG A 200 14.37 -8.27 -21.60
C ARG A 200 14.98 -9.26 -20.60
N LEU A 201 14.58 -9.18 -19.34
CA LEU A 201 15.02 -10.12 -18.30
C LEU A 201 14.57 -11.55 -18.62
N LYS A 202 13.40 -11.70 -19.25
CA LYS A 202 12.92 -13.00 -19.72
C LYS A 202 13.78 -13.56 -20.85
N GLU A 203 14.17 -12.73 -21.81
CA GLU A 203 15.07 -13.13 -22.91
C GLU A 203 16.46 -13.54 -22.39
N ILE A 204 17.02 -12.78 -21.45
CA ILE A 204 18.31 -13.11 -20.79
C ILE A 204 18.20 -14.41 -19.99
N LYS A 205 17.10 -14.60 -19.26
CA LYS A 205 16.84 -15.83 -18.50
C LYS A 205 16.77 -17.05 -19.42
N GLU A 206 16.09 -16.95 -20.56
CA GLU A 206 16.01 -18.03 -21.55
C GLU A 206 17.39 -18.35 -22.15
N LYS A 207 18.19 -17.32 -22.49
CA LYS A 207 19.59 -17.51 -22.94
C LYS A 207 20.42 -18.23 -21.89
N LEU A 208 20.32 -17.85 -20.62
CA LEU A 208 21.06 -18.49 -19.52
C LEU A 208 20.65 -19.95 -19.30
N LEU A 209 19.36 -20.28 -19.42
CA LEU A 209 18.86 -21.65 -19.26
C LEU A 209 19.25 -22.59 -20.40
N GLN A 210 19.57 -22.05 -21.57
CA GLN A 210 20.02 -22.82 -22.74
C GLN A 210 21.55 -23.00 -22.80
N LEU A 211 22.30 -22.39 -21.89
CA LEU A 211 23.75 -22.57 -21.85
C LEU A 211 24.13 -23.89 -21.19
N GLU A 212 25.15 -24.54 -21.75
CA GLU A 212 25.81 -25.71 -21.19
C GLU A 212 27.18 -25.27 -20.63
N PRO A 213 27.30 -24.97 -19.32
CA PRO A 213 28.52 -24.40 -18.74
C PRO A 213 29.74 -25.31 -18.89
N ASP A 214 29.52 -26.63 -18.88
CA ASP A 214 30.56 -27.65 -18.96
C ASP A 214 31.22 -27.74 -20.35
N ARG A 215 30.65 -27.06 -21.37
CA ARG A 215 31.19 -27.01 -22.73
C ARG A 215 31.83 -25.68 -23.10
N LEU A 216 31.83 -24.70 -22.19
CA LEU A 216 32.40 -23.38 -22.44
C LEU A 216 33.86 -23.33 -22.02
N THR A 217 34.70 -22.75 -22.87
CA THR A 217 36.05 -22.39 -22.44
C THR A 217 36.00 -21.19 -21.48
N PRO A 218 36.97 -21.04 -20.57
CA PRO A 218 36.98 -19.91 -19.62
C PRO A 218 36.92 -18.53 -20.30
N LEU A 219 37.51 -18.39 -21.49
CA LEU A 219 37.47 -17.15 -22.27
C LEU A 219 36.06 -16.86 -22.81
N GLN A 220 35.38 -17.88 -23.37
CA GLN A 220 34.00 -17.75 -23.86
C GLN A 220 33.01 -17.44 -22.73
N ALA A 221 33.22 -18.00 -21.54
CA ALA A 221 32.41 -17.69 -20.37
C ALA A 221 32.55 -16.22 -19.95
N LEU A 222 33.79 -15.69 -19.98
CA LEU A 222 34.05 -14.28 -19.67
C LEU A 222 33.45 -13.33 -20.71
N GLU A 223 33.56 -13.65 -21.99
CA GLU A 223 32.96 -12.88 -23.09
C GLU A 223 31.43 -12.85 -22.97
N LEU A 224 30.80 -13.97 -22.62
CA LEU A 224 29.35 -14.07 -22.45
C LEU A 224 28.87 -13.26 -21.24
N LEU A 225 29.59 -13.32 -20.12
CA LEU A 225 29.28 -12.50 -18.94
C LEU A 225 29.46 -11.00 -19.19
N ALA A 226 30.47 -10.62 -19.98
CA ALA A 226 30.68 -9.23 -20.38
C ALA A 226 29.52 -8.72 -21.26
N GLY A 227 29.06 -9.52 -22.22
CA GLY A 227 27.92 -9.18 -23.08
C GLY A 227 26.60 -9.04 -22.31
N LEU A 228 26.31 -9.97 -21.38
CA LEU A 228 25.12 -9.89 -20.53
C LEU A 228 25.13 -8.65 -19.62
N LYS A 229 26.31 -8.28 -19.10
CA LYS A 229 26.50 -7.07 -18.29
C LYS A 229 26.26 -5.80 -19.11
N GLU A 230 26.74 -5.75 -20.34
CA GLU A 230 26.54 -4.60 -21.24
C GLU A 230 25.07 -4.44 -21.62
N GLU A 231 24.38 -5.55 -21.93
CA GLU A 231 22.94 -5.56 -22.13
C GLU A 231 22.22 -5.00 -20.89
N LEU A 232 22.54 -5.46 -19.68
CA LEU A 232 21.91 -4.95 -18.45
C LEU A 232 22.23 -3.47 -18.14
N MET A 233 23.41 -2.96 -18.55
CA MET A 233 23.85 -1.59 -18.22
C MET A 233 23.35 -0.49 -19.15
N THR A 234 22.89 -0.81 -20.37
CA THR A 234 22.52 0.23 -21.36
C THR A 234 21.25 1.02 -21.01
N SER A 235 20.57 0.71 -19.90
CA SER A 235 19.27 1.31 -19.53
C SER A 235 19.15 1.84 -18.09
N SER A 236 20.24 1.94 -17.32
CA SER A 236 20.20 2.63 -16.01
C SER A 236 20.66 4.08 -16.14
N PRO A 237 19.80 5.11 -16.02
CA PRO A 237 20.25 6.50 -15.95
C PRO A 237 20.71 6.83 -14.52
N SER A 238 21.72 6.11 -14.00
CA SER A 238 22.41 6.47 -12.76
C SER A 238 23.58 5.52 -12.50
N TYR A 239 24.65 5.62 -13.28
CA TYR A 239 25.97 5.23 -12.81
C TYR A 239 27.03 6.09 -13.51
N LYS A 240 27.09 7.38 -13.14
CA LYS A 240 28.35 8.14 -13.33
C LYS A 240 29.31 7.66 -12.26
N SER A 241 30.32 6.92 -12.69
CA SER A 241 31.50 6.58 -11.91
C SER A 241 32.16 7.86 -11.38
N SER A 242 32.12 8.02 -10.06
CA SER A 242 33.09 8.83 -9.33
C SER A 242 34.05 7.85 -8.67
N ASP A 243 35.16 7.58 -9.35
CA ASP A 243 36.49 7.61 -8.74
C ASP A 243 37.56 7.18 -9.74
N SER A 244 38.15 8.18 -10.38
CA SER A 244 39.54 8.14 -10.83
C SER A 244 40.20 9.43 -10.39
N SER A 245 40.77 9.44 -9.19
CA SER A 245 41.64 10.51 -8.69
C SER A 245 42.63 9.99 -7.64
N SER A 246 43.22 8.82 -7.85
CA SER A 246 44.48 8.42 -7.20
C SER A 246 45.67 8.83 -8.06
N LYS A 247 45.99 10.13 -8.06
CA LYS A 247 47.33 10.65 -8.40
C LYS A 247 47.70 11.76 -7.41
N SER A 248 47.96 11.38 -6.17
CA SER A 248 48.80 12.18 -5.28
C SER A 248 50.25 12.06 -5.74
N ARG A 249 50.74 13.13 -6.37
CA ARG A 249 52.16 13.36 -6.64
C ARG A 249 52.88 13.52 -5.30
N SER A 250 53.73 12.56 -4.95
CA SER A 250 54.83 12.76 -4.00
C SER A 250 56.12 12.97 -4.80
N SER A 251 56.67 14.17 -4.75
CA SER A 251 58.13 14.45 -4.78
C SER A 251 58.35 15.96 -4.83
N SER A 252 58.57 16.53 -3.65
CA SER A 252 59.21 17.84 -3.49
C SER A 252 60.29 17.68 -2.42
N SER A 253 61.53 17.46 -2.83
CA SER A 253 62.71 17.78 -2.00
C SER A 253 63.97 17.78 -2.84
N LYS A 254 64.81 18.80 -2.58
CA LYS A 254 66.20 19.05 -2.99
C LYS A 254 66.34 19.88 -4.28
N SER A 255 66.51 21.21 -4.19
CA SER A 255 67.62 22.02 -3.64
C SER A 255 68.75 22.26 -4.64
N SER A 256 69.08 23.54 -4.79
CA SER A 256 70.42 24.12 -4.92
C SER A 256 70.81 24.72 -6.27
N SER A 257 71.27 25.98 -6.13
CA SER A 257 72.12 26.79 -7.00
C SER A 257 71.44 27.68 -8.04
#